data_AF-A0A3B1JKZ7-F1
#
_entry.id   AF-A0A3B1JKZ7-F1
#
_cell.length_a   1.000
_cell.length_b   1.000
_cell.length_c   1.000
_cell.angle_alpha   90.00
_cell.angle_beta   90.00
_cell.angle_gamma   90.00
#
_symmetry.space_group_name_H-M   'P 1'
#
loop_
_entity.id
_entity.type
_entity.pdbx_description
1 polymer ?
#
loop_
_entity_poly.entity_id
_entity_poly.type
_entity_poly.pdbx_seq_one_letter_code
_entity_poly.pdbx_strand_id
1 'polypeptide(L)'
;LDKDFLSNINLSNLSSDQLALLDAQITQEEIKNAILAMNTEKSPGTDGFSVQGLFPPSFNEALISLIPKKGRDQTDPANFRSISLINVDSKILAKVLTLRLETILPYSIHTDQVGLIKGRSSTDNLR
;
A
#
# COMPACT_ATOMS: atom_id res chain seq x y z
N LEU A 1 -16.04 -9.16 17.60
CA LEU A 1 -15.72 -10.08 16.49
C LEU A 1 -16.17 -11.46 16.93
N ASP A 2 -17.13 -12.03 16.22
CA ASP A 2 -17.67 -13.34 16.53
C ASP A 2 -16.54 -14.39 16.42
N LYS A 3 -16.28 -15.13 17.49
CA LYS A 3 -15.20 -16.13 17.51
C LYS A 3 -15.51 -17.29 16.55
N ASP A 4 -16.80 -17.53 16.28
CA ASP A 4 -17.26 -18.54 15.35
C ASP A 4 -17.05 -18.14 13.88
N PHE A 5 -16.92 -16.84 13.60
CA PHE A 5 -16.61 -16.37 12.26
C PHE A 5 -15.17 -16.75 11.85
N LEU A 6 -14.19 -16.52 12.73
CA LEU A 6 -12.78 -16.79 12.42
C LEU A 6 -12.46 -18.29 12.38
N SER A 7 -13.15 -19.12 13.17
CA SER A 7 -12.94 -20.57 13.20
C SER A 7 -13.46 -21.29 11.94
N ASN A 8 -14.42 -20.69 11.24
CA ASN A 8 -15.00 -21.23 10.00
C ASN A 8 -14.30 -20.72 8.72
N ILE A 9 -13.31 -19.83 8.85
CA ILE A 9 -12.54 -19.34 7.71
C ILE A 9 -11.32 -20.26 7.52
N ASN A 10 -11.31 -21.00 6.42
CA ASN A 10 -10.12 -21.70 5.95
C ASN A 10 -9.14 -20.68 5.34
N LEU A 11 -8.26 -20.13 6.17
CA LEU A 11 -7.15 -19.30 5.70
C LEU A 11 -6.13 -20.21 5.02
N SER A 12 -5.73 -19.89 3.78
CA SER A 12 -4.65 -20.60 3.12
C SER A 12 -3.37 -20.48 3.96
N ASN A 13 -2.82 -21.59 4.41
CA ASN A 13 -1.51 -21.57 5.06
C ASN A 13 -0.43 -21.23 4.03
N LEU A 14 0.44 -20.28 4.39
CA LEU A 14 1.61 -19.94 3.58
C LEU A 14 2.59 -21.11 3.61
N SER A 15 3.21 -21.38 2.46
CA SER A 15 4.33 -22.31 2.41
C SER A 15 5.54 -21.76 3.17
N SER A 16 6.45 -22.64 3.59
CA SER A 16 7.70 -22.23 4.26
C SER A 16 8.51 -21.24 3.40
N ASP A 17 8.51 -21.43 2.08
CA ASP A 17 9.24 -20.55 1.15
C ASP A 17 8.59 -19.16 1.07
N GLN A 18 7.27 -19.07 1.10
CA GLN A 18 6.55 -17.78 1.14
C GLN A 18 6.80 -17.03 2.44
N LEU A 19 6.81 -17.74 3.58
CA LEU A 19 7.17 -17.14 4.87
C LEU A 19 8.60 -16.63 4.86
N ALA A 20 9.55 -17.45 4.39
CA ALA A 20 10.95 -17.06 4.28
C ALA A 20 11.14 -15.83 3.35
N LEU A 21 10.39 -15.75 2.25
CA LEU A 21 10.40 -14.60 1.35
C LEU A 21 9.88 -13.32 2.03
N LEU A 22 8.78 -13.43 2.79
CA LEU A 22 8.20 -12.27 3.49
C LEU A 22 9.10 -11.77 4.61
N ASP A 23 9.74 -12.68 5.35
CA ASP A 23 10.63 -12.36 6.48
C ASP A 23 12.07 -12.02 6.05
N ALA A 24 12.43 -12.25 4.78
CA ALA A 24 13.76 -11.96 4.26
C ALA A 24 14.12 -10.48 4.38
N GLN A 25 15.41 -10.18 4.54
CA GLN A 25 15.89 -8.80 4.49
C GLN A 25 15.59 -8.16 3.12
N ILE A 26 15.21 -6.88 3.11
CA ILE A 26 14.99 -6.13 1.86
C ILE A 26 16.34 -5.90 1.16
N THR A 27 16.40 -6.24 -0.12
CA THR A 27 17.59 -6.10 -0.96
C THR A 27 17.60 -4.78 -1.74
N GLN A 28 18.79 -4.34 -2.18
CA GLN A 28 18.90 -3.15 -3.06
C GLN A 28 18.21 -3.35 -4.41
N GLU A 29 18.16 -4.58 -4.92
CA GLU A 29 17.47 -4.90 -6.17
C GLU A 29 15.97 -4.68 -6.04
N GLU A 30 15.36 -5.12 -4.94
CA GLU A 30 13.95 -4.87 -4.66
C GLU A 30 13.65 -3.36 -4.56
N ILE A 31 14.54 -2.60 -3.93
CA ILE A 31 14.41 -1.14 -3.86
C ILE A 31 14.45 -0.52 -5.26
N LYS A 32 15.40 -0.92 -6.11
CA LYS A 32 15.48 -0.44 -7.49
C LYS A 32 14.24 -0.80 -8.28
N ASN A 33 13.78 -2.05 -8.19
CA ASN A 33 12.57 -2.53 -8.86
C ASN A 33 11.33 -1.79 -8.37
N ALA A 34 11.23 -1.49 -7.07
CA ALA A 34 10.15 -0.69 -6.52
C ALA A 34 10.16 0.74 -7.08
N ILE A 35 11.32 1.40 -7.14
CA ILE A 35 11.46 2.74 -7.73
C ILE A 35 11.03 2.75 -9.19
N LEU A 36 11.48 1.78 -9.99
CA LEU A 36 11.12 1.65 -11.40
C LEU A 36 9.63 1.36 -11.61
N ALA A 37 9.00 0.64 -10.66
CA ALA A 37 7.58 0.30 -10.71
C ALA A 37 6.65 1.41 -10.15
N MET A 38 7.19 2.49 -9.60
CA MET A 38 6.40 3.63 -9.15
C MET A 38 6.06 4.57 -10.32
N ASN A 39 4.87 5.17 -10.28
CA ASN A 39 4.49 6.21 -11.23
C ASN A 39 5.33 7.50 -10.99
N THR A 40 5.73 8.20 -12.03
CA THR A 40 6.65 9.36 -11.96
C THR A 40 5.97 10.63 -11.44
N GLU A 41 4.64 10.73 -11.46
CA GLU A 41 3.88 11.90 -11.00
C GLU A 41 3.56 11.89 -9.50
N LYS A 42 4.28 11.11 -8.70
CA LYS A 42 4.07 11.05 -7.24
C LYS A 42 4.73 12.26 -6.58
N SER A 43 4.04 12.87 -5.62
CA SER A 43 4.55 14.05 -4.90
C SER A 43 5.84 13.72 -4.11
N PRO A 44 6.88 14.56 -4.20
CA PRO A 44 8.14 14.38 -3.48
C PRO A 44 7.99 14.57 -1.97
N GLY A 45 8.83 13.88 -1.19
CA GLY A 45 8.96 14.04 0.27
C GLY A 45 9.91 15.18 0.64
N THR A 46 10.04 15.47 1.93
CA THR A 46 10.82 16.61 2.45
C THR A 46 12.22 16.26 2.96
N ASP A 47 12.74 15.04 2.78
CA ASP A 47 13.46 14.36 3.85
C ASP A 47 14.96 14.02 3.73
N GLY A 48 15.69 14.43 2.69
CA GLY A 48 17.17 14.58 2.71
C GLY A 48 18.01 13.66 3.64
N PHE A 49 17.89 12.34 3.50
CA PHE A 49 18.38 11.21 4.33
C PHE A 49 19.61 11.36 5.25
N SER A 50 19.61 10.63 6.40
CA SER A 50 20.77 10.39 7.29
C SER A 50 21.09 8.89 7.54
N VAL A 51 22.35 8.59 7.89
CA VAL A 51 23.05 7.29 7.75
C VAL A 51 22.80 6.27 8.88
N GLN A 52 21.93 6.54 9.87
CA GLN A 52 21.95 5.80 11.15
C GLN A 52 20.96 4.62 11.27
N GLY A 53 20.29 4.20 10.20
CA GLY A 53 19.42 3.01 10.21
C GLY A 53 18.15 3.14 11.07
N LEU A 54 17.88 4.33 11.61
CA LEU A 54 16.60 4.70 12.21
C LEU A 54 15.76 5.40 11.15
N PHE A 55 14.47 5.07 11.07
CA PHE A 55 13.56 5.86 10.25
C PHE A 55 13.57 7.30 10.76
N PRO A 56 13.77 8.31 9.87
CA PRO A 56 13.75 9.70 10.30
C PRO A 56 12.37 10.03 10.89
N PRO A 57 12.25 10.98 11.83
CA PRO A 57 10.94 11.39 12.36
C PRO A 57 9.94 11.76 11.26
N SER A 58 10.44 12.31 10.15
CA SER A 58 9.67 12.64 8.95
C SER A 58 8.91 11.45 8.35
N PHE A 59 9.35 10.19 8.55
CA PHE A 59 8.64 9.00 8.04
C PHE A 59 7.19 8.90 8.55
N ASN A 60 6.90 9.52 9.69
CA ASN A 60 5.57 9.58 10.29
C ASN A 60 4.85 10.91 10.01
N GLU A 61 5.44 11.80 9.22
CA GLU A 61 4.87 13.08 8.84
C GLU A 61 4.13 12.98 7.50
N ALA A 62 3.04 13.73 7.39
CA ALA A 62 2.28 13.87 6.15
C ALA A 62 1.80 15.30 6.00
N LEU A 63 1.99 15.87 4.80
CA LEU A 63 1.34 17.14 4.45
C LEU A 63 -0.08 16.84 3.98
N ILE A 64 -1.08 17.33 4.71
CA ILE A 64 -2.48 17.21 4.31
C ILE A 64 -2.81 18.32 3.31
N SER A 65 -3.21 17.93 2.10
CA SER A 65 -3.69 18.83 1.07
C SER A 65 -5.18 18.58 0.80
N LEU A 66 -5.94 19.64 0.51
CA LEU A 66 -7.36 19.56 0.18
C LEU A 66 -7.55 19.65 -1.33
N ILE A 67 -8.19 18.64 -1.92
CA ILE A 67 -8.56 18.60 -3.33
C ILE A 67 -10.07 18.84 -3.46
N PRO A 68 -10.52 19.89 -4.15
CA PRO A 68 -11.95 20.13 -4.35
C PRO A 68 -12.60 19.02 -5.20
N LYS A 69 -13.81 18.59 -4.85
CA LYS A 69 -14.62 17.69 -5.67
C LYS A 69 -15.11 18.47 -6.90
N LYS A 70 -14.94 17.89 -8.10
CA LYS A 70 -15.34 18.52 -9.36
C LYS A 70 -16.83 18.87 -9.38
N GLY A 71 -17.16 20.09 -9.79
CA GLY A 71 -18.55 20.54 -9.96
C GLY A 71 -19.32 20.75 -8.65
N ARG A 72 -18.63 20.91 -7.52
CA ARG A 72 -19.23 21.17 -6.20
C ARG A 72 -18.83 22.56 -5.69
N ASP A 73 -19.66 23.09 -4.81
CA ASP A 73 -19.42 24.38 -4.14
C ASP A 73 -18.19 24.31 -3.25
N GLN A 74 -17.23 25.21 -3.45
CA GLN A 74 -15.97 25.27 -2.71
C GLN A 74 -16.07 26.04 -1.39
N THR A 75 -17.23 26.65 -1.09
CA THR A 75 -17.48 27.29 0.21
C THR A 75 -17.87 26.30 1.29
N ASP A 76 -18.34 25.10 0.90
CA ASP A 76 -18.67 24.01 1.82
C ASP A 76 -17.47 23.05 2.01
N PRO A 77 -16.90 22.95 3.22
CA PRO A 77 -15.76 22.08 3.52
C PRO A 77 -16.01 20.59 3.21
N ALA A 78 -17.26 20.12 3.24
CA ALA A 78 -17.60 18.73 2.91
C ALA A 78 -17.35 18.39 1.43
N ASN A 79 -17.17 19.41 0.58
CA ASN A 79 -16.88 19.25 -0.84
C ASN A 79 -15.39 19.09 -1.17
N PHE A 80 -14.51 19.01 -0.18
CA PHE A 80 -13.11 18.68 -0.37
C PHE A 80 -12.82 17.22 -0.05
N ARG A 81 -11.77 16.68 -0.66
CA ARG A 81 -11.15 15.40 -0.29
C ARG A 81 -9.75 15.71 0.23
N SER A 82 -9.46 15.31 1.47
CA SER A 82 -8.11 15.37 1.98
C SER A 82 -7.25 14.29 1.31
N ILE A 83 -6.00 14.65 1.01
CA ILE A 83 -4.96 13.71 0.61
C ILE A 83 -3.75 13.90 1.52
N SER A 84 -3.19 12.78 1.98
CA SER A 84 -1.95 12.76 2.75
C SER A 84 -0.76 12.62 1.80
N LEU A 85 0.05 13.68 1.70
CA LEU A 85 1.30 13.66 0.98
C LEU A 85 2.41 13.19 1.93
N ILE A 86 2.67 11.89 1.91
CA ILE A 86 3.75 11.25 2.68
C ILE A 86 5.07 11.28 1.92
N ASN A 87 6.17 11.02 2.62
CA ASN A 87 7.50 10.97 2.02
C ASN A 87 7.66 9.87 0.98
N VAL A 88 8.54 10.11 0.00
CA VAL A 88 8.81 9.17 -1.09
C VAL A 88 9.42 7.88 -0.55
N ASP A 89 10.23 7.96 0.48
CA ASP A 89 10.93 6.81 1.06
C ASP A 89 9.96 5.81 1.68
N SER A 90 8.96 6.33 2.39
CA SER A 90 7.85 5.53 2.91
C SER A 90 7.04 4.89 1.78
N LYS A 91 6.89 5.56 0.64
CA LYS A 91 6.24 4.99 -0.56
C LYS A 91 7.09 3.89 -1.20
N ILE A 92 8.41 4.07 -1.26
CA ILE A 92 9.34 3.04 -1.77
C ILE A 92 9.24 1.80 -0.91
N LEU A 93 9.34 1.94 0.41
CA LEU A 93 9.21 0.83 1.34
C LEU A 93 7.87 0.13 1.19
N ALA A 94 6.77 0.89 1.19
CA ALA A 94 5.43 0.34 0.97
C ALA A 94 5.32 -0.39 -0.38
N LYS A 95 5.96 0.12 -1.44
CA LYS A 95 5.97 -0.52 -2.75
C LYS A 95 6.78 -1.81 -2.76
N VAL A 96 7.93 -1.87 -2.09
CA VAL A 96 8.69 -3.12 -1.91
C VAL A 96 7.82 -4.18 -1.23
N LEU A 97 7.19 -3.83 -0.11
CA LEU A 97 6.30 -4.75 0.63
C LEU A 97 5.11 -5.19 -0.23
N THR A 98 4.52 -4.26 -0.98
CA THR A 98 3.43 -4.56 -1.91
C THR A 98 3.87 -5.57 -2.97
N LEU A 99 5.05 -5.40 -3.58
CA LEU A 99 5.56 -6.32 -4.60
C LEU A 99 5.79 -7.73 -4.04
N ARG A 100 6.23 -7.87 -2.79
CA ARG A 100 6.31 -9.18 -2.12
C ARG A 100 4.93 -9.80 -1.94
N LEU A 101 4.00 -9.04 -1.36
CA LEU A 101 2.64 -9.49 -1.10
C LEU A 101 1.86 -9.82 -2.38
N GLU A 102 2.11 -9.12 -3.49
CA GLU A 102 1.47 -9.37 -4.79
C GLU A 102 1.65 -10.83 -5.27
N THR A 103 2.73 -11.51 -4.86
CA THR A 103 3.00 -12.91 -5.24
C THR A 103 2.12 -13.92 -4.48
N ILE A 104 1.51 -13.49 -3.38
CA ILE A 104 0.82 -14.37 -2.42
C ILE A 104 -0.68 -14.02 -2.33
N LEU A 105 -1.01 -12.72 -2.25
CA LEU A 105 -2.37 -12.24 -2.02
C LEU A 105 -3.44 -12.80 -2.97
N PRO A 106 -3.20 -13.00 -4.29
CA PRO A 106 -4.21 -13.55 -5.18
C PRO A 106 -4.72 -14.95 -4.80
N TYR A 107 -3.89 -15.73 -4.11
CA TYR A 107 -4.19 -17.11 -3.70
C TYR A 107 -4.67 -17.20 -2.25
N SER A 108 -4.28 -16.23 -1.41
CA SER A 108 -4.62 -16.23 0.01
C SER A 108 -5.87 -15.46 0.38
N ILE A 109 -6.36 -14.60 -0.52
CA ILE A 109 -7.54 -13.79 -0.29
C ILE A 109 -8.72 -14.34 -1.09
N HIS A 110 -9.88 -14.44 -0.42
CA HIS A 110 -11.16 -14.87 -1.00
C HIS A 110 -11.48 -14.11 -2.29
N THR A 111 -12.12 -14.77 -3.25
CA THR A 111 -12.37 -14.25 -4.61
C THR A 111 -13.21 -12.98 -4.63
N ASP A 112 -14.15 -12.82 -3.69
CA ASP A 112 -15.01 -11.63 -3.58
C ASP A 112 -14.23 -10.33 -3.22
N GLN A 113 -13.00 -10.44 -2.70
CA GLN A 113 -12.14 -9.28 -2.52
C GLN A 113 -11.47 -8.92 -3.86
N VAL A 114 -12.07 -8.00 -4.59
CA VAL A 114 -11.57 -7.58 -5.91
C VAL A 114 -10.66 -6.36 -5.85
N GLY A 115 -10.79 -5.55 -4.79
CA GLY A 115 -10.01 -4.33 -4.62
C GLY A 115 -8.56 -4.62 -4.24
N LEU A 116 -7.63 -3.96 -4.95
CA LEU A 116 -6.19 -3.99 -4.66
C LEU A 116 -5.53 -5.37 -4.78
N ILE A 117 -6.18 -6.32 -5.46
CA ILE A 117 -5.60 -7.62 -5.78
C ILE A 117 -5.20 -7.65 -7.25
N LYS A 118 -3.95 -8.01 -7.52
CA LYS A 118 -3.44 -8.11 -8.88
C LYS A 118 -4.29 -9.07 -9.72
N GLY A 119 -4.68 -8.61 -10.91
CA GLY A 119 -5.49 -9.40 -11.82
C GLY A 119 -7.00 -9.42 -11.51
N ARG A 120 -7.46 -8.69 -10.49
CA ARG A 120 -8.88 -8.49 -10.19
C ARG A 120 -9.29 -7.03 -10.46
N SER A 121 -10.56 -6.82 -10.80
CA SER A 121 -11.12 -5.53 -11.16
C SER A 121 -12.45 -5.29 -10.44
N SER A 122 -12.78 -4.02 -10.19
CA SER A 122 -14.10 -3.65 -9.63
C SER A 122 -15.26 -4.11 -10.50
N THR A 123 -15.04 -4.34 -11.80
CA THR A 123 -16.03 -4.92 -12.72
C THR A 123 -16.40 -6.36 -12.36
N ASP A 124 -15.53 -7.10 -11.69
CA ASP A 124 -15.77 -8.49 -11.30
C ASP A 124 -16.88 -8.58 -10.23
N ASN A 125 -17.20 -7.46 -9.57
CA ASN A 125 -18.32 -7.33 -8.62
C ASN A 125 -19.65 -6.93 -9.27
N LEU A 126 -19.66 -6.59 -10.57
CA LEU A 126 -20.89 -6.32 -11.31
C LEU A 126 -21.44 -7.68 -11.79
N ARG A 127 -22.26 -8.32 -10.95
CA ARG A 127 -23.05 -9.49 -11.33
C ARG A 127 -24.31 -9.09 -12.09
#